data_AF-A0A1G9GIU8-F1
#
_entry.id   AF-A0A1G9GIU8-F1
#
_cell.length_a   1.000
_cell.length_b   1.000
_cell.length_c   1.000
_cell.angle_alpha   90.00
_cell.angle_beta   90.00
_cell.angle_gamma   90.00
#
_symmetry.space_group_name_H-M   'P 1'
#
loop_
_entity.id
_entity.type
_entity.pdbx_description
1 polymer ?
#
loop_
_entity_poly.entity_id
_entity_poly.type
_entity_poly.pdbx_seq_one_letter_code
_entity_poly.pdbx_strand_id
1 'polypeptide(L)'
;MSETLALANNDVMLAIRFLLEVVSLLCLAIWSWRKVPTPWRWLVVVALPVAAGWAWGSFTVPDDPSKGETDIRTPGPLRLLLELAVFFGAVAALHHAELRRAARWLLAVMVAYQVLAYDRIGWLLSH
;
A
#
# COMPACT_ATOMS: atom_id res chain seq x y z
N MET A 1 23.17 12.45 -7.21
CA MET A 1 21.87 12.39 -6.50
C MET A 1 20.66 12.45 -7.44
N SER A 2 20.86 12.49 -8.77
CA SER A 2 19.80 12.57 -9.79
C SER A 2 19.47 11.21 -10.45
N GLU A 3 20.45 10.33 -10.63
CA GLU A 3 20.25 9.03 -11.28
C GLU A 3 19.40 8.04 -10.46
N THR A 4 19.47 8.12 -9.13
CA THR A 4 18.78 7.17 -8.24
C THR A 4 17.30 7.51 -8.03
N LEU A 5 16.93 8.80 -8.04
CA LEU A 5 15.53 9.23 -8.09
C LEU A 5 14.82 8.74 -9.37
N ALA A 6 15.54 8.61 -10.48
CA ALA A 6 14.99 8.15 -11.76
C ALA A 6 14.56 6.66 -11.74
N LEU A 7 15.23 5.81 -10.95
CA LEU A 7 14.83 4.40 -10.82
C LEU A 7 13.52 4.23 -10.05
N ALA A 8 13.32 5.00 -8.98
CA ALA A 8 12.08 5.00 -8.23
C ALA A 8 10.92 5.65 -9.00
N ASN A 9 11.20 6.67 -9.81
CA ASN A 9 10.22 7.39 -10.62
C ASN A 9 10.06 6.81 -12.04
N ASN A 10 10.56 5.59 -12.27
CA ASN A 10 10.36 4.87 -13.51
C ASN A 10 8.95 4.23 -13.52
N ASP A 11 8.24 4.36 -14.64
CA ASP A 11 6.87 3.87 -14.86
C ASP A 11 6.67 2.41 -14.40
N VAL A 12 7.70 1.57 -14.52
CA VAL A 12 7.67 0.17 -14.07
C VAL A 12 7.54 0.05 -12.55
N MET A 13 8.25 0.88 -11.79
CA MET A 13 8.24 0.85 -10.32
C MET A 13 6.91 1.39 -9.76
N LEU A 14 6.31 2.37 -10.45
CA LEU A 14 4.95 2.84 -10.18
C LEU A 14 3.92 1.75 -10.47
N ALA A 15 4.04 1.04 -11.59
CA ALA A 15 3.15 -0.07 -11.93
C ALA A 15 3.25 -1.23 -10.92
N ILE A 16 4.46 -1.61 -10.51
CA ILE A 16 4.68 -2.64 -9.48
C ILE A 16 4.03 -2.21 -8.16
N ARG A 17 4.21 -0.94 -7.77
CA ARG A 17 3.59 -0.40 -6.57
C ARG A 17 2.07 -0.49 -6.63
N PHE A 18 1.47 0.00 -7.72
CA PHE A 18 0.03 -0.06 -7.92
C PHE A 18 -0.48 -1.51 -7.86
N LEU A 19 0.26 -2.46 -8.42
CA LEU A 19 -0.09 -3.88 -8.32
C LEU A 19 -0.05 -4.37 -6.87
N LEU A 20 0.97 -3.99 -6.09
CA LEU A 20 1.06 -4.32 -4.66
C LEU A 20 -0.10 -3.70 -3.85
N GLU A 21 -0.53 -2.49 -4.21
CA GLU A 21 -1.70 -1.83 -3.60
C GLU A 21 -2.97 -2.65 -3.85
N VAL A 22 -3.24 -3.02 -5.11
CA VAL A 22 -4.39 -3.85 -5.48
C VAL A 22 -4.36 -5.21 -4.78
N VAL A 23 -3.20 -5.88 -4.79
CA VAL A 23 -3.01 -7.17 -4.11
C VAL A 23 -3.28 -7.04 -2.61
N SER A 24 -2.84 -5.95 -1.98
CA SER A 24 -3.04 -5.71 -0.56
C SER A 24 -4.52 -5.55 -0.20
N LEU A 25 -5.28 -4.81 -1.02
CA LEU A 25 -6.73 -4.67 -0.86
C LEU A 25 -7.46 -6.01 -1.02
N LEU A 26 -7.06 -6.83 -1.99
CA LEU A 26 -7.61 -8.17 -2.17
C LEU A 26 -7.32 -9.08 -0.97
N CYS A 27 -6.12 -8.98 -0.39
CA CYS A 27 -5.76 -9.75 0.81
C CYS A 27 -6.64 -9.39 2.01
N LEU A 28 -6.94 -8.09 2.19
CA LEU A 28 -7.87 -7.63 3.23
C LEU A 28 -9.28 -8.18 2.99
N ALA A 29 -9.78 -8.14 1.75
CA ALA A 29 -11.08 -8.71 1.40
C ALA A 29 -11.15 -10.23 1.65
N ILE A 30 -10.10 -10.98 1.27
CA ILE A 30 -9.99 -12.43 1.50
C ILE A 30 -10.00 -12.74 2.99
N TRP A 31 -9.25 -11.98 3.80
CA TRP A 31 -9.26 -12.16 5.25
C TRP A 31 -10.63 -11.93 5.85
N SER A 32 -11.31 -10.84 5.45
CA SER A 32 -12.66 -10.52 5.90
C SER A 32 -13.63 -11.66 5.58
N TRP A 33 -13.54 -12.21 4.36
CA TRP A 33 -14.39 -13.33 3.95
C TRP A 33 -14.16 -14.60 4.78
N ARG A 34 -12.92 -14.87 5.20
CA ARG A 34 -12.57 -16.10 5.92
C ARG A 34 -12.75 -16.02 7.43
N LYS A 35 -12.55 -14.85 8.05
CA LYS A 35 -12.55 -14.71 9.52
C LYS A 35 -13.78 -14.00 10.08
N VAL A 36 -14.48 -13.19 9.29
CA VAL A 36 -15.67 -12.47 9.80
C VAL A 36 -16.92 -13.35 9.68
N PRO A 37 -17.71 -13.51 10.76
CA PRO A 37 -18.97 -14.24 10.72
C PRO A 37 -20.07 -13.45 9.99
N THR A 38 -21.05 -14.17 9.46
CA THR A 38 -22.27 -13.59 8.87
C THR A 38 -23.14 -13.00 9.99
N PRO A 39 -23.80 -11.84 9.82
CA PRO A 39 -23.91 -11.03 8.59
C PRO A 39 -22.79 -10.02 8.37
N TRP A 40 -21.96 -9.76 9.40
CA TRP A 40 -20.93 -8.72 9.34
C TRP A 40 -19.88 -8.91 8.24
N ARG A 41 -19.70 -10.14 7.77
CA ARG A 41 -18.80 -10.47 6.65
C ARG A 41 -18.97 -9.55 5.45
N TRP A 42 -20.20 -9.34 4.99
CA TRP A 42 -20.47 -8.56 3.78
C TRP A 42 -20.09 -7.10 3.96
N LEU A 43 -20.39 -6.54 5.14
CA LEU A 43 -20.02 -5.17 5.48
C LEU A 43 -18.50 -5.03 5.52
N VAL A 44 -17.80 -5.91 6.24
CA VAL A 44 -16.34 -5.79 6.45
C VAL A 44 -15.54 -6.05 5.17
N VAL A 45 -16.02 -6.94 4.29
CA VAL A 45 -15.40 -7.21 2.96
C VAL A 45 -15.39 -5.97 2.08
N VAL A 46 -16.41 -5.10 2.17
CA VAL A 46 -16.50 -3.86 1.37
C VAL A 46 -15.89 -2.69 2.13
N ALA A 47 -16.20 -2.54 3.42
CA ALA A 47 -15.78 -1.39 4.22
C ALA A 47 -14.27 -1.30 4.38
N LEU A 48 -13.54 -2.41 4.53
CA LEU A 48 -12.08 -2.37 4.65
C LEU A 48 -11.38 -1.87 3.37
N PRO A 49 -11.64 -2.45 2.18
CA PRO A 49 -11.07 -1.92 0.95
C PRO A 49 -11.50 -0.48 0.63
N VAL A 50 -12.77 -0.14 0.88
CA VAL A 50 -13.28 1.22 0.65
C VAL A 50 -12.62 2.22 1.60
N ALA A 51 -12.49 1.91 2.89
CA ALA A 51 -11.80 2.77 3.84
C ALA A 51 -10.31 2.93 3.49
N ALA A 52 -9.65 1.86 3.07
CA ALA A 52 -8.26 1.91 2.62
C ALA A 52 -8.11 2.76 1.36
N GLY A 53 -8.97 2.59 0.35
CA GLY A 53 -8.97 3.38 -0.87
C GLY A 53 -9.32 4.85 -0.62
N TRP A 54 -10.28 5.12 0.27
CA TRP A 54 -10.63 6.48 0.69
C TRP A 54 -9.47 7.17 1.42
N ALA A 55 -8.81 6.47 2.33
CA ALA A 55 -7.61 6.98 2.98
C ALA A 55 -6.49 7.25 1.95
N TRP A 56 -6.31 6.36 0.96
CA TRP A 56 -5.36 6.56 -0.13
C TRP A 56 -5.64 7.80 -0.98
N GLY A 57 -6.92 8.03 -1.32
CA GLY A 57 -7.35 9.19 -2.10
C GLY A 57 -7.39 10.50 -1.31
N SER A 58 -7.53 10.43 0.01
CA SER A 58 -7.59 11.61 0.89
C SER A 58 -6.21 12.10 1.32
N PHE A 59 -5.21 11.21 1.41
CA PHE A 59 -3.84 11.53 1.82
C PHE A 59 -2.88 11.57 0.63
N THR A 60 -2.93 12.65 -0.16
CA THR A 60 -2.02 12.90 -1.28
C THR A 60 -0.86 13.83 -0.91
N VAL A 61 0.31 13.54 -1.48
CA VAL A 61 1.53 14.34 -1.28
C VAL A 61 1.53 15.48 -2.32
N PRO A 62 1.88 16.72 -1.95
CA PRO A 62 2.09 17.80 -2.91
C PRO A 62 3.27 17.48 -3.84
N ASP A 63 3.17 17.82 -5.13
CA ASP A 63 4.25 17.74 -6.14
C ASP A 63 4.67 16.34 -6.67
N ASP A 64 3.76 15.35 -6.65
CA ASP A 64 3.95 14.10 -7.40
C ASP A 64 3.72 14.33 -8.92
N PRO A 65 4.71 14.09 -9.81
CA PRO A 65 4.57 14.28 -11.26
C PRO A 65 3.52 13.35 -11.91
N SER A 66 2.95 12.41 -11.14
CA SER A 66 1.99 11.38 -11.57
C SER A 66 0.51 11.83 -11.68
N LYS A 67 0.18 13.11 -11.44
CA LYS A 67 -1.12 13.83 -11.62
C LYS A 67 -1.93 14.22 -10.37
N GLY A 68 -2.57 15.39 -10.51
CA GLY A 68 -3.89 15.76 -9.98
C GLY A 68 -3.86 16.66 -8.75
N GLU A 69 -4.08 17.97 -8.95
CA GLU A 69 -4.29 18.97 -7.89
C GLU A 69 -5.25 18.40 -6.83
N THR A 70 -4.75 18.18 -5.61
CA THR A 70 -5.54 17.63 -4.51
C THR A 70 -5.43 18.53 -3.28
N ASP A 71 -6.56 18.65 -2.58
CA ASP A 71 -6.90 19.71 -1.63
C ASP A 71 -6.18 19.61 -0.26
N ILE A 72 -5.50 18.49 0.02
CA ILE A 72 -4.84 18.24 1.31
C ILE A 72 -3.36 17.90 1.08
N ARG A 73 -2.47 18.86 1.38
CA ARG A 73 -1.03 18.67 1.35
C ARG A 73 -0.59 17.72 2.46
N THR A 74 -0.38 16.45 2.15
CA THR A 74 0.07 15.47 3.13
C THR A 74 1.60 15.35 3.13
N PRO A 75 2.29 15.45 4.27
CA PRO A 75 3.73 15.21 4.37
C PRO A 75 4.13 13.85 3.79
N GLY A 76 5.27 13.79 3.09
CA GLY A 76 5.80 12.54 2.54
C GLY A 76 5.84 11.35 3.51
N PRO A 77 6.19 11.54 4.81
CA PRO A 77 6.20 10.48 5.80
C PRO A 77 4.83 9.90 6.14
N LEU A 78 3.76 10.71 6.06
CA LEU A 78 2.40 10.26 6.32
C LEU A 78 1.90 9.33 5.21
N ARG A 79 2.26 9.62 3.95
CA ARG A 79 1.97 8.73 2.83
C ARG A 79 2.74 7.42 2.94
N LEU A 80 4.01 7.47 3.35
CA LEU A 80 4.79 6.27 3.63
C LEU A 80 4.17 5.42 4.75
N LEU A 81 3.70 6.06 5.82
CA LEU A 81 3.06 5.37 6.94
C LEU A 81 1.77 4.68 6.49
N LEU A 82 0.97 5.32 5.63
CA LEU A 82 -0.24 4.73 5.06
C LEU A 82 0.08 3.54 4.15
N GLU A 83 1.07 3.68 3.27
CA GLU A 83 1.55 2.58 2.43
C GLU A 83 1.96 1.39 3.29
N LEU A 84 2.82 1.60 4.30
CA LEU A 84 3.25 0.57 5.23
C LEU A 84 2.07 -0.03 6.00
N ALA A 85 1.11 0.78 6.45
CA ALA A 85 -0.07 0.30 7.18
C ALA A 85 -0.91 -0.67 6.33
N VAL A 86 -1.18 -0.35 5.06
CA VAL A 86 -1.97 -1.23 4.19
C VAL A 86 -1.17 -2.45 3.77
N PHE A 87 0.11 -2.26 3.49
CA PHE A 87 1.04 -3.32 3.13
C PHE A 87 1.22 -4.35 4.27
N PHE A 88 1.64 -3.91 5.45
CA PHE A 88 1.74 -4.81 6.60
C PHE A 88 0.36 -5.31 7.06
N GLY A 89 -0.70 -4.51 6.89
CA GLY A 89 -2.08 -4.92 7.11
C GLY A 89 -2.47 -6.12 6.25
N ALA A 90 -2.10 -6.15 4.96
CA ALA A 90 -2.35 -7.27 4.06
C ALA A 90 -1.58 -8.54 4.46
N VAL A 91 -0.32 -8.40 4.88
CA VAL A 91 0.48 -9.53 5.40
C VAL A 91 -0.13 -10.09 6.68
N ALA A 92 -0.51 -9.22 7.63
CA ALA A 92 -1.17 -9.61 8.86
C ALA A 92 -2.51 -10.29 8.58
N ALA A 93 -3.31 -9.75 7.65
CA ALA A 93 -4.56 -10.33 7.20
C ALA A 93 -4.36 -11.75 6.64
N LEU A 94 -3.39 -11.97 5.76
CA LEU A 94 -3.09 -13.32 5.26
C LEU A 94 -2.59 -14.27 6.36
N HIS A 95 -1.77 -13.76 7.29
CA HIS A 95 -1.27 -14.54 8.42
C HIS A 95 -2.43 -15.02 9.31
N HIS A 96 -3.34 -14.11 9.65
CA HIS A 96 -4.55 -14.43 10.42
C HIS A 96 -5.52 -15.31 9.62
N ALA A 97 -5.57 -15.20 8.29
CA ALA A 97 -6.36 -16.08 7.42
C ALA A 97 -5.77 -17.50 7.26
N GLU A 98 -4.70 -17.82 7.99
CA GLU A 98 -3.96 -19.10 7.96
C GLU A 98 -3.28 -19.40 6.62
N LEU A 99 -3.16 -18.40 5.76
CA LEU A 99 -2.45 -18.46 4.48
C LEU A 99 -0.96 -18.13 4.67
N ARG A 100 -0.29 -18.80 5.61
CA ARG A 100 1.09 -18.48 6.04
C ARG A 100 2.12 -18.50 4.91
N ARG A 101 1.93 -19.35 3.88
CA ARG A 101 2.81 -19.37 2.70
C ARG A 101 2.65 -18.09 1.88
N ALA A 102 1.41 -17.69 1.59
CA ALA A 102 1.12 -16.47 0.85
C ALA A 102 1.57 -15.22 1.62
N ALA A 103 1.35 -15.18 2.95
CA ALA A 103 1.82 -14.08 3.80
C ALA A 103 3.34 -13.90 3.73
N ARG A 104 4.12 -15.00 3.79
CA ARG A 104 5.59 -14.94 3.67
C ARG A 104 6.07 -14.47 2.29
N TRP A 105 5.44 -14.96 1.22
CA TRP A 105 5.78 -14.52 -0.13
C TRP A 105 5.47 -13.04 -0.36
N LEU A 106 4.28 -12.61 0.06
CA LEU A 106 3.87 -11.21 -0.05
C LEU A 106 4.83 -10.29 0.74
N LEU A 107 5.17 -10.67 1.97
CA LEU A 107 6.15 -9.95 2.78
C LEU A 107 7.53 -9.88 2.09
N ALA A 108 8.03 -10.99 1.54
CA ALA A 108 9.32 -11.02 0.85
C ALA A 108 9.33 -10.08 -0.38
N VAL A 109 8.25 -10.09 -1.17
CA VAL A 109 8.11 -9.20 -2.33
C VAL A 109 8.06 -7.73 -1.90
N MET A 110 7.33 -7.41 -0.82
CA MET A 110 7.27 -6.03 -0.33
C MET A 110 8.60 -5.56 0.23
N VAL A 111 9.31 -6.38 0.99
CA VAL A 111 10.65 -6.02 1.48
C VAL A 111 11.59 -5.80 0.30
N ALA A 112 11.57 -6.67 -0.71
CA ALA A 112 12.37 -6.51 -1.92
C ALA A 112 12.02 -5.20 -2.65
N TYR A 113 10.73 -4.88 -2.79
CA TYR A 113 10.27 -3.62 -3.37
C TYR A 113 10.77 -2.41 -2.56
N GLN A 114 10.64 -2.43 -1.23
CA GLN A 114 11.11 -1.32 -0.38
C GLN A 114 12.62 -1.11 -0.47
N VAL A 115 13.41 -2.18 -0.63
CA VAL A 115 14.85 -2.09 -0.84
C VAL A 115 15.15 -1.46 -2.22
N LEU A 116 14.45 -1.87 -3.26
CA LEU A 116 14.62 -1.32 -4.61
C LEU A 116 14.11 0.14 -4.72
N ALA A 117 13.12 0.51 -3.90
CA ALA A 117 12.53 1.84 -3.83
C ALA A 117 13.08 2.68 -2.66
N TYR A 118 14.24 2.32 -2.10
CA TYR A 118 14.88 3.01 -0.96
C TYR A 118 15.05 4.52 -1.21
N ASP A 119 15.41 4.91 -2.44
CA ASP A 119 15.61 6.32 -2.80
C ASP A 119 14.34 7.16 -2.66
N ARG A 120 13.15 6.56 -2.89
CA ARG A 120 11.86 7.22 -2.68
C ARG A 120 11.57 7.46 -1.21
N ILE A 121 11.96 6.53 -0.34
CA ILE A 121 11.77 6.65 1.11
C ILE A 121 12.62 7.81 1.64
N GLY A 122 13.88 7.90 1.19
CA GLY A 122 14.76 9.01 1.55
C GLY A 122 14.22 10.37 1.09
N TRP A 123 13.70 10.46 -0.13
CA TRP A 123 13.11 11.69 -0.67
C TRP A 123 11.82 12.12 0.05
N LEU A 124 10.93 11.16 0.38
CA LEU A 124 9.72 11.42 1.17
C LEU A 124 10.01 11.82 2.62
N LEU A 125 11.12 11.37 3.20
CA LEU A 125 11.52 11.77 4.55
C LEU A 125 12.17 13.17 4.57
N SER A 126 12.68 13.64 3.43
CA SER A 126 13.32 14.94 3.32
C SER A 126 12.39 16.08 2.89
N HIS A 127 11.12 15.79 2.53
CA HIS A 127 10.09 16.74 2.12
C HIS A 127 8.83 16.60 2.98
#